data_AF-A0AA41YU33-F1
#
_entry.id   AF-A0AA41YU33-F1
#
_cell.length_a   1.000
_cell.length_b   1.000
_cell.length_c   1.000
_cell.angle_alpha   90.00
_cell.angle_beta   90.00
_cell.angle_gamma   90.00
#
_symmetry.space_group_name_H-M   'P 1'
#
loop_
_entity.id
_entity.type
_entity.pdbx_description
1 polymer ?
#
loop_
_entity_poly.entity_id
_entity_poly.type
_entity_poly.pdbx_seq_one_letter_code
_entity_poly.pdbx_strand_id
1 'polypeptide(L)'
;MTGPHCFCAGTKLMTLRGEVPVERVAVGDRVVTLSGNGPPLKQVVWTGHVTIDLDRHPDPLAAAPVRLHAGAVEPGMPVRDLRVSPDHGIFLADEAGQGVLVPALYLVNGATITRDPPTGSVTYFHVELEEHDILMADGMAAESYLDTGNRSVFEASVIAFVPRGAAPPAAAPPGFMPAARDRASCVKLVLGADAAPVHARLMAHVQALGHALTHDPALAVTVAGAPAELLSAADGDYIFLLPPGAAAIRLSSRICVPNETDPRGGDARRLGVALARVLHDGAALPLDGPAFGAGFLAAERDGASIWRWTTGDAAMTLTPRAFETTLELHVHTGWSRYWLAPGPDAEISAAAS
;
A
#
# COMPACT_ATOMS: atom_id res chain seq x y z
N MET A 1 -5.77 -12.65 7.21
CA MET A 1 -4.64 -12.70 6.26
C MET A 1 -4.38 -14.16 5.96
N THR A 2 -4.69 -14.63 4.75
CA THR A 2 -4.60 -16.04 4.35
C THR A 2 -3.70 -16.20 3.11
N GLY A 3 -3.00 -15.14 2.73
CA GLY A 3 -2.11 -15.14 1.59
C GLY A 3 -0.81 -15.90 1.89
N PRO A 4 -0.21 -16.53 0.90
CA PRO A 4 1.05 -17.23 1.03
C PRO A 4 2.21 -16.24 1.19
N HIS A 5 3.22 -16.64 1.97
CA HIS A 5 4.43 -15.88 2.24
C HIS A 5 5.47 -16.20 1.16
N CYS A 6 5.65 -15.31 0.17
CA CYS A 6 6.46 -15.60 -1.01
C CYS A 6 7.46 -14.50 -1.38
N PHE A 7 8.59 -14.90 -1.95
CA PHE A 7 9.52 -14.01 -2.64
C PHE A 7 9.17 -13.91 -4.12
N CYS A 8 9.40 -12.77 -4.77
CA CYS A 8 9.30 -12.71 -6.23
C CYS A 8 10.51 -13.36 -6.92
N ALA A 9 10.31 -13.81 -8.15
CA ALA A 9 11.42 -14.22 -9.03
C ALA A 9 12.56 -13.20 -9.04
N GLY A 10 13.80 -13.68 -9.00
CA GLY A 10 15.00 -12.85 -8.99
C GLY A 10 15.46 -12.39 -7.62
N THR A 11 14.64 -12.52 -6.57
CA THR A 11 15.06 -12.22 -5.20
C THR A 11 16.25 -13.09 -4.80
N LYS A 12 17.33 -12.49 -4.30
CA LYS A 12 18.53 -13.25 -3.95
C LYS A 12 18.53 -13.65 -2.48
N LEU A 13 18.60 -14.94 -2.22
CA LEU A 13 18.77 -15.47 -0.87
C LEU A 13 20.26 -15.68 -0.58
N MET A 14 20.70 -15.29 0.63
CA MET A 14 22.05 -15.61 1.07
C MET A 14 22.15 -17.10 1.40
N THR A 15 23.02 -17.80 0.67
CA THR A 15 23.28 -19.22 0.82
C THR A 15 24.75 -19.48 1.13
N LEU A 16 25.09 -20.72 1.47
CA LEU A 16 26.50 -21.14 1.60
C LEU A 16 27.30 -20.95 0.28
N ARG A 17 26.62 -20.87 -0.87
CA ARG A 17 27.21 -20.62 -2.19
C ARG A 17 27.28 -19.13 -2.55
N GLY A 18 26.94 -18.25 -1.61
CA GLY A 18 26.73 -16.82 -1.84
C GLY A 18 25.26 -16.50 -2.14
N GLU A 19 25.02 -15.33 -2.72
CA GLU A 19 23.68 -14.87 -3.12
C GLU A 19 23.15 -15.69 -4.31
N VAL A 20 22.07 -16.46 -4.10
CA VAL A 20 21.43 -17.28 -5.13
C VAL A 20 20.01 -16.76 -5.39
N PRO A 21 19.61 -16.51 -6.65
CA PRO A 21 18.22 -16.18 -6.97
C PRO A 21 17.27 -17.27 -6.49
N VAL A 22 16.13 -16.89 -5.91
CA VAL A 22 15.20 -17.79 -5.25
C VAL A 22 14.71 -18.92 -6.17
N GLU A 23 14.55 -18.64 -7.47
CA GLU A 23 14.16 -19.63 -8.48
C GLU A 23 15.23 -20.71 -8.76
N ARG A 24 16.44 -20.53 -8.23
CA ARG A 24 17.57 -21.49 -8.35
C ARG A 24 17.94 -22.15 -7.03
N VAL A 25 17.26 -21.80 -5.94
CA VAL A 25 17.41 -22.48 -4.65
C VAL A 25 16.77 -23.84 -4.76
N ALA A 26 17.47 -24.87 -4.31
CA ALA A 26 17.01 -26.26 -4.39
C ALA A 26 16.98 -26.92 -3.02
N VAL A 27 16.15 -27.97 -2.88
CA VAL A 27 16.16 -28.84 -1.71
C VAL A 27 17.58 -29.38 -1.47
N GLY A 28 18.05 -29.27 -0.22
CA GLY A 28 19.42 -29.61 0.16
C GLY A 28 20.38 -28.42 0.23
N ASP A 29 20.05 -27.28 -0.40
CA ASP A 29 20.85 -26.06 -0.22
C ASP A 29 20.83 -25.61 1.24
N ARG A 30 21.92 -24.99 1.69
CA ARG A 30 22.01 -24.35 3.01
C ARG A 30 21.91 -22.84 2.89
N VAL A 31 20.96 -22.26 3.59
CA VAL A 31 20.68 -20.81 3.60
C VAL A 31 21.07 -20.19 4.93
N VAL A 32 21.50 -18.93 4.92
CA VAL A 32 21.83 -18.18 6.13
C VAL A 32 20.55 -17.82 6.87
N THR A 33 20.54 -18.10 8.17
CA THR A 33 19.40 -17.85 9.06
C THR A 33 19.72 -16.83 10.15
N LEU A 34 18.71 -16.06 10.57
CA LEU A 34 18.89 -14.86 11.40
C LEU A 34 18.03 -14.83 12.68
N SER A 35 17.16 -15.80 12.94
CA SER A 35 16.37 -15.78 14.19
C SER A 35 17.20 -15.94 15.46
N GLY A 36 18.43 -16.47 15.34
CA GLY A 36 19.27 -16.87 16.46
C GLY A 36 18.87 -18.22 17.09
N ASN A 37 17.81 -18.88 16.57
CA ASN A 37 17.36 -20.18 17.04
C ASN A 37 18.02 -21.30 16.23
N GLY A 38 18.97 -22.00 16.86
CA GLY A 38 19.67 -23.13 16.25
C GLY A 38 20.84 -22.70 15.36
N PRO A 39 21.26 -23.55 14.41
CA PRO A 39 22.42 -23.28 13.55
C PRO A 39 22.20 -22.05 12.64
N PRO A 40 23.26 -21.27 12.34
CA PRO A 40 23.20 -20.10 11.46
C PRO A 40 23.02 -20.46 9.96
N LEU A 41 22.97 -21.75 9.66
CA LEU A 41 22.74 -22.32 8.34
C LEU A 41 21.75 -23.47 8.47
N LYS A 42 20.56 -23.33 7.88
CA LYS A 42 19.55 -24.39 7.84
C LYS A 42 19.38 -24.94 6.43
N GLN A 43 19.04 -26.22 6.34
CA GLN A 43 18.83 -26.88 5.06
C GLN A 43 17.43 -26.58 4.51
N VAL A 44 17.36 -26.27 3.21
CA VAL A 44 16.10 -26.17 2.47
C VAL A 44 15.53 -27.58 2.30
N VAL A 45 14.30 -27.80 2.77
CA VAL A 45 13.61 -29.09 2.68
C VAL A 45 12.52 -29.10 1.61
N TRP A 46 12.02 -27.93 1.24
CA TRP A 46 11.04 -27.80 0.18
C TRP A 46 11.11 -26.42 -0.50
N THR A 47 10.81 -26.41 -1.79
CA THR A 47 10.66 -25.20 -2.60
C THR A 47 9.43 -25.34 -3.47
N GLY A 48 8.63 -24.28 -3.59
CA GLY A 48 7.46 -24.27 -4.45
C GLY A 48 7.30 -22.91 -5.14
N HIS A 49 6.61 -22.87 -6.27
CA HIS A 49 6.37 -21.62 -6.96
C HIS A 49 5.00 -21.57 -7.61
N VAL A 50 4.54 -20.36 -7.88
CA VAL A 50 3.24 -20.09 -8.50
C VAL A 50 3.32 -18.83 -9.32
N THR A 51 2.78 -18.87 -10.54
CA THR A 51 2.68 -17.71 -11.41
C THR A 51 1.25 -17.22 -11.42
N ILE A 52 1.05 -15.94 -11.13
CA ILE A 52 -0.25 -15.27 -11.10
C ILE A 52 -0.30 -14.29 -12.27
N ASP A 53 -1.32 -14.43 -13.10
CA ASP A 53 -1.70 -13.44 -14.10
C ASP A 53 -2.62 -12.40 -13.44
N LEU A 54 -2.08 -11.22 -13.13
CA LEU A 54 -2.80 -10.13 -12.47
C LEU A 54 -3.84 -9.52 -13.40
N ASP A 55 -3.66 -9.56 -14.72
CA ASP A 55 -4.66 -9.02 -15.66
C ASP A 55 -5.95 -9.85 -15.65
N ARG A 56 -5.88 -11.09 -15.16
CA ARG A 56 -7.00 -12.04 -15.08
C ARG A 56 -7.39 -12.43 -13.65
N HIS A 57 -6.72 -11.88 -12.64
CA HIS A 57 -7.00 -12.20 -11.26
C HIS A 57 -8.30 -11.52 -10.79
N PRO A 58 -9.19 -12.19 -10.03
CA PRO A 58 -10.44 -11.59 -9.57
C PRO A 58 -10.23 -10.41 -8.59
N ASP A 59 -9.09 -10.40 -7.89
CA ASP A 59 -8.65 -9.29 -7.06
C ASP A 59 -7.15 -9.03 -7.30
N PRO A 60 -6.79 -8.35 -8.38
CA PRO A 60 -5.39 -8.24 -8.80
C PRO A 60 -4.61 -7.35 -7.85
N LEU A 61 -5.28 -6.38 -7.20
CA LEU A 61 -4.68 -5.57 -6.17
C LEU A 61 -4.34 -6.42 -4.95
N ALA A 62 -5.14 -7.39 -4.53
CA ALA A 62 -4.78 -8.24 -3.39
C ALA A 62 -3.58 -9.17 -3.68
N ALA A 63 -3.30 -9.52 -4.94
CA ALA A 63 -2.18 -10.36 -5.35
C ALA A 63 -0.91 -9.59 -5.78
N ALA A 64 -1.01 -8.29 -6.03
CA ALA A 64 0.10 -7.46 -6.49
C ALA A 64 1.23 -7.37 -5.44
N PRO A 65 2.51 -7.49 -5.84
CA PRO A 65 3.65 -7.44 -4.93
C PRO A 65 3.71 -6.18 -4.10
N VAL A 66 4.28 -6.32 -2.90
CA VAL A 66 4.82 -5.19 -2.15
C VAL A 66 6.31 -5.11 -2.48
N ARG A 67 6.76 -3.90 -2.82
CA ARG A 67 8.15 -3.58 -3.11
C ARG A 67 8.71 -2.71 -1.98
N LEU A 68 9.75 -3.21 -1.33
CA LEU A 68 10.63 -2.43 -0.47
C LEU A 68 11.78 -1.96 -1.35
N HIS A 69 11.86 -0.65 -1.62
CA HIS A 69 12.97 -0.09 -2.42
C HIS A 69 14.30 -0.23 -1.68
N ALA A 70 15.42 -0.19 -2.40
CA ALA A 70 16.74 -0.13 -1.75
C ALA A 70 16.80 0.99 -0.70
N GLY A 71 17.27 0.68 0.52
CA GLY A 71 17.33 1.62 1.64
C GLY A 71 15.97 2.01 2.23
N ALA A 72 14.90 1.26 1.96
CA ALA A 72 13.55 1.63 2.36
C ALA A 72 13.26 1.60 3.87
N VAL A 73 13.99 0.79 4.64
CA VAL A 73 13.79 0.60 6.08
C VAL A 73 14.74 1.50 6.87
N GLU A 74 16.01 1.48 6.47
CA GLU A 74 17.10 2.30 7.00
C GLU A 74 18.22 2.37 5.94
N PRO A 75 19.23 3.24 6.09
CA PRO A 75 20.30 3.35 5.10
C PRO A 75 20.94 2.00 4.76
N GLY A 76 20.90 1.64 3.47
CA GLY A 76 21.44 0.37 2.96
C GLY A 76 20.56 -0.87 3.17
N MET A 77 19.35 -0.74 3.72
CA MET A 77 18.44 -1.87 3.94
C MET A 77 17.02 -1.65 3.37
N PRO A 78 16.56 -2.50 2.44
CA PRO A 78 17.31 -3.56 1.77
C PRO A 78 18.47 -3.03 0.92
N VAL A 79 19.43 -3.89 0.57
CA VAL A 79 20.58 -3.52 -0.28
C VAL A 79 20.15 -3.28 -1.73
N ARG A 80 19.03 -3.88 -2.14
CA ARG A 80 18.38 -3.69 -3.44
C ARG A 80 16.87 -3.86 -3.29
N ASP A 81 16.09 -3.50 -4.31
CA ASP A 81 14.65 -3.68 -4.28
C ASP A 81 14.27 -5.13 -3.93
N LEU A 82 13.52 -5.31 -2.84
CA LEU A 82 12.94 -6.58 -2.43
C LEU A 82 11.45 -6.57 -2.78
N ARG A 83 11.03 -7.54 -3.59
CA ARG A 83 9.62 -7.72 -3.98
C ARG A 83 9.07 -9.00 -3.37
N VAL A 84 8.00 -8.88 -2.60
CA VAL A 84 7.40 -10.00 -1.86
C VAL A 84 5.87 -9.97 -1.97
N SER A 85 5.23 -11.09 -1.65
CA SER A 85 3.77 -11.13 -1.53
C SER A 85 3.29 -10.21 -0.38
N PRO A 86 2.05 -9.68 -0.45
CA PRO A 86 1.54 -8.74 0.56
C PRO A 86 1.59 -9.24 2.02
N ASP A 87 1.35 -10.53 2.23
CA ASP A 87 1.33 -11.14 3.56
C ASP A 87 2.73 -11.63 4.02
N HIS A 88 3.79 -11.48 3.21
CA HIS A 88 5.13 -11.95 3.56
C HIS A 88 5.68 -11.24 4.79
N GLY A 89 6.13 -12.00 5.80
CA GLY A 89 6.70 -11.45 7.03
C GLY A 89 8.08 -10.84 6.81
N ILE A 90 8.20 -9.54 7.01
CA ILE A 90 9.48 -8.83 7.02
C ILE A 90 9.95 -8.75 8.47
N PHE A 91 11.20 -9.15 8.72
CA PHE A 91 11.78 -9.19 10.06
C PHE A 91 12.38 -7.83 10.41
N LEU A 92 11.87 -7.22 11.48
CA LEU A 92 12.23 -5.88 11.94
C LEU A 92 12.39 -5.87 13.44
N ALA A 93 13.19 -4.95 13.97
CA ALA A 93 13.22 -4.69 15.41
C ALA A 93 11.99 -3.85 15.83
N ASP A 94 11.35 -4.23 16.93
CA ASP A 94 10.34 -3.42 17.63
C ASP A 94 10.99 -2.30 18.49
N GLU A 95 10.21 -1.60 19.32
CA GLU A 95 10.72 -0.53 20.20
C GLU A 95 11.70 -1.04 21.26
N ALA A 96 11.53 -2.28 21.72
CA ALA A 96 12.41 -2.89 22.70
C ALA A 96 13.68 -3.49 22.06
N GLY A 97 13.84 -3.36 20.74
CA GLY A 97 14.93 -3.98 19.97
C GLY A 97 14.73 -5.48 19.74
N GLN A 98 13.54 -6.02 20.03
CA GLN A 98 13.22 -7.42 19.80
C GLN A 98 12.81 -7.63 18.35
N GLY A 99 13.28 -8.73 17.76
CA GLY A 99 12.89 -9.12 16.41
C GLY A 99 11.41 -9.49 16.34
N VAL A 100 10.68 -8.90 15.40
CA VAL A 100 9.27 -9.18 15.10
C VAL A 100 9.09 -9.35 13.59
N LEU A 101 8.06 -10.11 13.20
CA LEU A 101 7.62 -10.22 11.83
C LEU A 101 6.45 -9.26 11.59
N VAL A 102 6.54 -8.43 10.57
CA VAL A 102 5.44 -7.56 10.12
C VAL A 102 5.15 -7.88 8.65
N PRO A 103 3.89 -8.16 8.27
CA PRO A 103 3.57 -8.40 6.86
C PRO A 103 3.91 -7.19 6.01
N ALA A 104 4.48 -7.41 4.83
CA ALA A 104 4.94 -6.34 3.94
C ALA A 104 3.84 -5.30 3.63
N LEU A 105 2.58 -5.73 3.48
CA LEU A 105 1.45 -4.84 3.23
C LEU A 105 1.22 -3.82 4.37
N TYR A 106 1.55 -4.17 5.60
CA TYR A 106 1.43 -3.29 6.77
C TYR A 106 2.56 -2.26 6.85
N LEU A 107 3.61 -2.44 6.05
CA LEU A 107 4.75 -1.53 5.97
C LEU A 107 4.63 -0.55 4.80
N VAL A 108 3.65 -0.72 3.92
CA VAL A 108 3.44 0.17 2.76
C VAL A 108 3.20 1.58 3.24
N ASN A 109 4.04 2.49 2.75
CA ASN A 109 4.03 3.89 3.13
C ASN A 109 3.88 4.86 1.94
N GLY A 110 3.74 4.34 0.72
CA GLY A 110 3.55 5.17 -0.48
C GLY A 110 4.81 5.92 -0.96
N ALA A 111 5.93 5.78 -0.26
CA ALA A 111 7.21 6.41 -0.59
C ALA A 111 8.29 5.34 -0.81
N THR A 112 8.93 4.86 0.26
CA THR A 112 10.01 3.87 0.19
C THR A 112 9.53 2.43 0.14
N ILE A 113 8.30 2.17 0.59
CA ILE A 113 7.65 0.86 0.53
C ILE A 113 6.32 1.05 -0.18
N THR A 114 6.19 0.43 -1.34
CA THR A 114 5.09 0.67 -2.29
C THR A 114 4.45 -0.63 -2.76
N ARG A 115 3.27 -0.54 -3.35
CA ARG A 115 2.66 -1.66 -4.06
C ARG A 115 2.95 -1.54 -5.54
N ASP A 116 3.35 -2.64 -6.16
CA ASP A 116 3.48 -2.68 -7.61
C ASP A 116 2.10 -2.51 -8.27
N PRO A 117 2.02 -1.97 -9.50
CA PRO A 117 0.78 -1.93 -10.26
C PRO A 117 0.16 -3.34 -10.41
N PRO A 118 -1.17 -3.48 -10.29
CA PRO A 118 -1.84 -4.78 -10.36
C PRO A 118 -2.06 -5.23 -11.81
N THR A 119 -0.98 -5.31 -12.59
CA THR A 119 -1.01 -5.60 -14.03
C THR A 119 0.13 -6.55 -14.43
N GLY A 120 -0.08 -7.33 -15.49
CA GLY A 120 0.89 -8.30 -15.99
C GLY A 120 0.97 -9.56 -15.14
N SER A 121 2.12 -10.25 -15.15
CA SER A 121 2.31 -11.51 -14.43
C SER A 121 3.39 -11.41 -13.35
N VAL A 122 3.17 -12.07 -12.21
CA VAL A 122 4.17 -12.24 -11.16
C VAL A 122 4.39 -13.72 -10.87
N THR A 123 5.65 -14.12 -10.65
CA THR A 123 5.97 -15.46 -10.14
C THR A 123 6.53 -15.36 -8.73
N TYR A 124 5.88 -16.08 -7.82
CA TYR A 124 6.17 -16.15 -6.41
C TYR A 124 6.82 -17.49 -6.06
N PHE A 125 7.82 -17.47 -5.20
CA PHE A 125 8.59 -18.62 -4.73
C PHE A 125 8.53 -18.75 -3.22
N HIS A 126 8.48 -20.00 -2.75
CA HIS A 126 8.49 -20.41 -1.36
C HIS A 126 9.75 -21.20 -1.08
N VAL A 127 10.32 -20.97 0.10
CA VAL A 127 11.49 -21.70 0.59
C VAL A 127 11.20 -22.15 2.00
N GLU A 128 11.05 -23.44 2.19
CA GLU A 128 10.84 -24.06 3.50
C GLU A 128 12.14 -24.70 3.98
N LEU A 129 12.42 -24.52 5.26
CA LEU A 129 13.61 -25.04 5.92
C LEU A 129 13.24 -26.20 6.84
N GLU A 130 14.25 -26.95 7.27
CA GLU A 130 14.07 -28.04 8.26
C GLU A 130 13.40 -27.56 9.56
N GLU A 131 13.58 -26.29 9.90
CA GLU A 131 12.85 -25.57 10.94
C GLU A 131 12.60 -24.14 10.47
N HIS A 132 11.40 -23.62 10.74
CA HIS A 132 11.04 -22.25 10.40
C HIS A 132 12.04 -21.24 10.99
N ASP A 133 12.52 -20.33 10.13
CA ASP A 133 13.51 -19.32 10.47
C ASP A 133 13.38 -18.05 9.62
N ILE A 134 14.25 -17.08 9.86
CA ILE A 134 14.40 -15.84 9.12
C ILE A 134 15.54 -15.97 8.12
N LEU A 135 15.28 -15.70 6.86
CA LEU A 135 16.21 -15.71 5.74
C LEU A 135 16.77 -14.31 5.48
N MET A 136 17.99 -14.24 4.93
CA MET A 136 18.52 -13.01 4.35
C MET A 136 18.18 -12.95 2.85
N ALA A 137 17.29 -12.04 2.46
CA ALA A 137 16.78 -11.85 1.11
C ALA A 137 17.05 -10.43 0.61
N ASP A 138 17.87 -10.27 -0.42
CA ASP A 138 18.26 -8.96 -0.98
C ASP A 138 18.79 -7.95 0.06
N GLY A 139 19.46 -8.47 1.09
CA GLY A 139 19.99 -7.68 2.19
C GLY A 139 18.94 -7.26 3.22
N MET A 140 17.75 -7.86 3.18
CA MET A 140 16.71 -7.70 4.18
C MET A 140 16.34 -9.04 4.82
N ALA A 141 16.13 -9.03 6.13
CA ALA A 141 15.68 -10.19 6.86
C ALA A 141 14.17 -10.43 6.61
N ALA A 142 13.81 -11.63 6.18
CA ALA A 142 12.44 -12.00 5.82
C ALA A 142 12.11 -13.44 6.20
N GLU A 143 10.83 -13.74 6.34
CA GLU A 143 10.35 -15.04 6.81
C GLU A 143 10.64 -16.16 5.80
N SER A 144 11.05 -17.34 6.29
CA SER A 144 10.95 -18.58 5.50
C SER A 144 9.50 -19.04 5.39
N TYR A 145 9.21 -20.02 4.54
CA TYR A 145 7.87 -20.58 4.49
C TYR A 145 7.53 -21.32 5.78
N LEU A 146 6.43 -20.92 6.42
CA LEU A 146 5.83 -21.63 7.55
C LEU A 146 4.70 -22.52 7.04
N ASP A 147 4.87 -23.85 7.10
CA ASP A 147 3.79 -24.77 6.74
C ASP A 147 2.69 -24.74 7.80
N THR A 148 1.56 -24.12 7.46
CA THR A 148 0.35 -24.10 8.29
C THR A 148 -0.77 -24.95 7.67
N GLY A 149 -0.41 -25.91 6.81
CA GLY A 149 -1.37 -26.75 6.08
C GLY A 149 -1.81 -26.15 4.74
N ASN A 150 -1.11 -25.13 4.25
CA ASN A 150 -1.42 -24.37 3.04
C ASN A 150 -0.59 -24.78 1.82
N ARG A 151 0.22 -25.84 1.90
CA ARG A 151 1.01 -26.35 0.75
C ARG A 151 0.17 -26.68 -0.48
N SER A 152 -1.08 -27.13 -0.29
CA SER A 152 -1.99 -27.48 -1.41
C SER A 152 -2.49 -26.27 -2.19
N VAL A 153 -2.41 -25.05 -1.63
CA VAL A 153 -2.77 -23.81 -2.33
C VAL A 153 -1.83 -23.56 -3.52
N PHE A 154 -0.65 -24.18 -3.53
CA PHE A 154 0.35 -24.05 -4.61
C PHE A 154 0.09 -24.94 -5.81
N GLU A 155 -0.88 -25.85 -5.73
CA GLU A 155 -1.40 -26.57 -6.91
C GLU A 155 -2.55 -25.78 -7.57
N ALA A 156 -3.09 -24.75 -6.90
CA ALA A 156 -4.19 -23.93 -7.38
C ALA A 156 -3.69 -22.67 -8.10
N SER A 157 -4.25 -22.37 -9.27
CA SER A 157 -3.92 -21.20 -10.08
C SER A 157 -4.45 -19.86 -9.52
N VAL A 158 -5.09 -19.87 -8.35
CA VAL A 158 -5.70 -18.70 -7.72
C VAL A 158 -5.38 -18.72 -6.23
N ILE A 159 -4.74 -17.65 -5.77
CA ILE A 159 -4.38 -17.48 -4.37
C ILE A 159 -5.26 -16.39 -3.79
N ALA A 160 -6.13 -16.78 -2.84
CA ALA A 160 -6.98 -15.84 -2.14
C ALA A 160 -6.20 -15.10 -1.05
N PHE A 161 -5.86 -13.83 -1.31
CA PHE A 161 -5.38 -12.90 -0.29
C PHE A 161 -6.60 -12.32 0.43
N VAL A 162 -6.80 -12.69 1.71
CA VAL A 162 -7.91 -12.13 2.51
C VAL A 162 -7.58 -10.68 2.91
N PRO A 163 -8.42 -9.70 2.52
CA PRO A 163 -8.18 -8.30 2.83
C PRO A 163 -8.10 -7.99 4.33
N ARG A 164 -7.52 -6.82 4.61
CA ARG A 164 -7.40 -6.19 5.92
C ARG A 164 -8.78 -6.12 6.61
N GLY A 165 -8.88 -6.64 7.85
CA GLY A 165 -10.09 -6.52 8.68
C GLY A 165 -11.26 -7.44 8.29
N ALA A 166 -11.15 -8.24 7.23
CA ALA A 166 -12.16 -9.24 6.90
C ALA A 166 -12.10 -10.39 7.91
N ALA A 167 -13.27 -10.83 8.40
CA ALA A 167 -13.39 -12.09 9.11
C ALA A 167 -12.83 -13.21 8.20
N PRO A 168 -12.07 -14.17 8.74
CA PRO A 168 -11.61 -15.30 7.94
C PRO A 168 -12.83 -15.97 7.28
N PRO A 169 -12.74 -16.41 6.01
CA PRO A 169 -13.85 -17.10 5.37
C PRO A 169 -14.28 -18.29 6.23
N ALA A 170 -15.59 -18.56 6.29
CA ALA A 170 -16.15 -19.65 7.10
C ALA A 170 -15.60 -21.05 6.73
N ALA A 171 -14.95 -21.15 5.55
CA ALA A 171 -14.26 -22.32 5.03
C ALA A 171 -12.72 -22.20 5.07
N ALA A 172 -12.16 -21.40 5.99
CA ALA A 172 -10.72 -21.42 6.22
C ALA A 172 -10.29 -22.86 6.57
N PRO A 173 -9.23 -23.41 5.95
CA PRO A 173 -8.80 -24.77 6.23
C PRO A 173 -8.53 -24.94 7.74
N PRO A 174 -8.92 -26.09 8.34
CA PRO A 174 -8.76 -26.31 9.77
C PRO A 174 -7.28 -26.18 10.18
N GLY A 175 -6.94 -25.15 10.96
CA GLY A 175 -5.56 -24.94 11.45
C GLY A 175 -5.05 -23.51 11.38
N PHE A 176 -5.67 -22.65 10.57
CA PHE A 176 -5.17 -21.29 10.31
C PHE A 176 -5.74 -20.26 11.30
N MET A 177 -5.18 -20.21 12.50
CA MET A 177 -5.43 -19.16 13.51
C MET A 177 -4.11 -18.46 13.88
N PRO A 178 -4.09 -17.14 14.13
CA PRO A 178 -2.89 -16.42 14.57
C PRO A 178 -2.16 -17.10 15.74
N ALA A 179 -2.92 -17.62 16.72
CA ALA A 179 -2.35 -18.33 17.86
C ALA A 179 -1.69 -19.69 17.52
N ALA A 180 -2.11 -20.35 16.44
CA ALA A 180 -1.46 -21.58 15.96
C ALA A 180 -0.16 -21.24 15.21
N ARG A 181 -0.18 -20.17 14.42
CA ARG A 181 0.98 -19.60 13.74
C ARG A 181 2.05 -19.14 14.73
N ASP A 182 1.66 -18.40 15.77
CA ASP A 182 2.58 -17.89 16.79
C ASP A 182 3.31 -19.01 17.54
N ARG A 183 2.68 -20.19 17.70
CA ARG A 183 3.35 -21.35 18.31
C ARG A 183 4.34 -22.05 17.38
N ALA A 184 4.13 -21.97 16.07
CA ALA A 184 4.96 -22.64 15.07
C ALA A 184 6.04 -21.73 14.47
N SER A 185 5.85 -20.42 14.56
CA SER A 185 6.81 -19.40 14.11
C SER A 185 7.97 -19.27 15.10
N CYS A 186 9.16 -19.00 14.57
CA CYS A 186 10.36 -18.71 15.36
C CYS A 186 10.36 -17.31 15.97
N VAL A 187 9.50 -16.42 15.44
CA VAL A 187 9.41 -14.99 15.79
C VAL A 187 7.94 -14.58 15.85
N LYS A 188 7.59 -13.70 16.78
CA LYS A 188 6.23 -13.17 16.93
C LYS A 188 5.79 -12.40 15.67
N LEU A 189 4.58 -12.69 15.18
CA LEU A 189 3.92 -11.86 14.17
C LEU A 189 3.23 -10.66 14.83
N VAL A 190 3.41 -9.49 14.24
CA VAL A 190 2.87 -8.22 14.74
C VAL A 190 1.99 -7.57 13.68
N LEU A 191 0.79 -7.14 14.08
CA LEU A 191 -0.26 -6.64 13.19
C LEU A 191 -0.95 -5.41 13.76
N GLY A 192 -1.52 -4.59 12.88
CA GLY A 192 -2.42 -3.50 13.26
C GLY A 192 -1.77 -2.51 14.21
N ALA A 193 -2.40 -2.27 15.36
CA ALA A 193 -1.91 -1.33 16.36
C ALA A 193 -0.55 -1.72 16.95
N ASP A 194 -0.25 -3.01 17.06
CA ASP A 194 1.04 -3.48 17.60
C ASP A 194 2.20 -3.17 16.64
N ALA A 195 1.92 -2.95 15.35
CA ALA A 195 2.91 -2.54 14.34
C ALA A 195 3.13 -1.01 14.29
N ALA A 196 2.36 -0.22 15.06
CA ALA A 196 2.41 1.24 15.01
C ALA A 196 3.81 1.83 15.27
N PRO A 197 4.63 1.28 16.19
CA PRO A 197 5.99 1.78 16.37
C PRO A 197 6.91 1.57 15.17
N VAL A 198 6.82 0.40 14.53
CA VAL A 198 7.57 0.09 13.32
C VAL A 198 7.19 1.08 12.22
N HIS A 199 5.88 1.34 12.08
CA HIS A 199 5.39 2.32 11.12
C HIS A 199 5.90 3.74 11.43
N ALA A 200 5.91 4.16 12.70
CA ALA A 200 6.43 5.46 13.11
C ALA A 200 7.92 5.63 12.76
N ARG A 201 8.73 4.59 12.96
CA ARG A 201 10.15 4.59 12.55
C ARG A 201 10.29 4.71 11.03
N LEU A 202 9.51 3.96 10.27
CA LEU A 202 9.51 4.05 8.80
C LEU A 202 9.08 5.44 8.32
N MET A 203 8.09 6.06 8.96
CA MET A 203 7.69 7.44 8.64
C MET A 203 8.82 8.44 8.90
N ALA A 204 9.50 8.32 10.04
CA ALA A 204 10.65 9.16 10.37
C ALA A 204 11.78 8.99 9.35
N HIS A 205 12.05 7.75 8.91
CA HIS A 205 13.03 7.47 7.86
C HIS A 205 12.64 8.09 6.52
N VAL A 206 11.39 7.93 6.09
CA VAL A 206 10.85 8.55 4.87
C VAL A 206 10.99 10.09 4.91
N GLN A 207 10.71 10.71 6.06
CA GLN A 207 10.90 12.14 6.27
C GLN A 207 12.37 12.56 6.23
N ALA A 208 13.28 11.76 6.80
CA ALA A 208 14.72 11.99 6.74
C ALA A 208 15.25 11.93 5.29
N LEU A 209 14.61 11.14 4.43
CA LEU A 209 14.88 11.10 2.98
C LEU A 209 14.26 12.28 2.21
N GLY A 210 13.62 13.24 2.89
CA GLY A 210 13.10 14.47 2.30
C GLY A 210 11.67 14.39 1.77
N HIS A 211 10.97 13.26 1.97
CA HIS A 211 9.54 13.19 1.66
C HIS A 211 8.73 13.96 2.69
N ALA A 212 7.78 14.78 2.22
CA ALA A 212 6.91 15.56 3.09
C ALA A 212 5.44 15.16 2.90
N LEU A 213 4.64 15.38 3.95
CA LEU A 213 3.19 15.25 3.90
C LEU A 213 2.56 16.64 3.91
N THR A 214 1.52 16.82 3.11
CA THR A 214 0.70 18.04 3.09
C THR A 214 -0.78 17.71 3.22
N HIS A 215 -1.55 18.65 3.76
CA HIS A 215 -3.01 18.61 3.68
C HIS A 215 -3.55 19.39 2.47
N ASP A 216 -2.68 20.10 1.74
CA ASP A 216 -3.06 20.82 0.52
C ASP A 216 -3.34 19.83 -0.62
N PRO A 217 -4.60 19.72 -1.08
CA PRO A 217 -4.95 18.85 -2.20
C PRO A 217 -4.45 19.38 -3.55
N ALA A 218 -3.92 20.61 -3.65
CA ALA A 218 -3.70 21.30 -4.90
C ALA A 218 -4.92 21.21 -5.83
N LEU A 219 -6.11 21.45 -5.24
CA LEU A 219 -7.39 21.30 -5.93
C LEU A 219 -7.50 22.34 -7.06
N ALA A 220 -7.80 21.86 -8.25
CA ALA A 220 -8.00 22.69 -9.43
C ALA A 220 -9.25 22.24 -10.20
N VAL A 221 -9.82 23.17 -10.96
CA VAL A 221 -10.97 22.93 -11.83
C VAL A 221 -10.59 23.31 -13.25
N THR A 222 -10.97 22.49 -14.21
CA THR A 222 -10.85 22.81 -15.64
C THR A 222 -12.21 22.77 -16.33
N VAL A 223 -12.40 23.65 -17.31
CA VAL A 223 -13.59 23.76 -18.15
C VAL A 223 -13.14 23.66 -19.60
N ALA A 224 -13.62 22.65 -20.33
CA ALA A 224 -13.17 22.35 -21.69
C ALA A 224 -11.63 22.27 -21.85
N GLY A 225 -10.93 21.80 -20.81
CA GLY A 225 -9.47 21.66 -20.79
C GLY A 225 -8.69 22.91 -20.37
N ALA A 226 -9.36 24.06 -20.20
CA ALA A 226 -8.73 25.29 -19.69
C ALA A 226 -8.90 25.39 -18.16
N PRO A 227 -7.88 25.85 -17.40
CA PRO A 227 -8.00 26.04 -15.96
C PRO A 227 -8.99 27.16 -15.62
N ALA A 228 -9.85 26.91 -14.64
CA ALA A 228 -10.69 27.92 -14.01
C ALA A 228 -9.85 28.74 -13.01
N GLU A 229 -10.17 30.02 -12.85
CA GLU A 229 -9.50 30.89 -11.89
C GLU A 229 -9.93 30.53 -10.47
N LEU A 230 -8.96 30.30 -9.58
CA LEU A 230 -9.20 30.12 -8.15
C LEU A 230 -9.27 31.49 -7.47
N LEU A 231 -10.47 31.88 -7.04
CA LEU A 231 -10.72 33.16 -6.37
C LEU A 231 -10.32 33.13 -4.89
N SER A 232 -10.54 31.99 -4.22
CA SER A 232 -10.24 31.83 -2.79
C SER A 232 -10.07 30.36 -2.43
N ALA A 233 -9.17 30.09 -1.47
CA ALA A 233 -9.01 28.79 -0.82
C ALA A 233 -8.67 29.01 0.66
N ALA A 234 -9.60 28.70 1.56
CA ALA A 234 -9.43 28.85 3.00
C ALA A 234 -10.30 27.84 3.76
N ASP A 235 -9.75 27.22 4.81
CA ASP A 235 -10.47 26.33 5.74
C ASP A 235 -11.30 25.20 5.08
N GLY A 236 -10.84 24.73 3.91
CA GLY A 236 -11.51 23.68 3.12
C GLY A 236 -12.53 24.19 2.12
N ASP A 237 -12.85 25.49 2.12
CA ASP A 237 -13.67 26.13 1.10
C ASP A 237 -12.81 26.62 -0.07
N TYR A 238 -13.19 26.23 -1.29
CA TYR A 238 -12.57 26.65 -2.54
C TYR A 238 -13.62 27.31 -3.42
N ILE A 239 -13.29 28.47 -3.97
CA ILE A 239 -14.18 29.23 -4.86
C ILE A 239 -13.49 29.40 -6.21
N PHE A 240 -14.09 28.86 -7.27
CA PHE A 240 -13.61 28.99 -8.63
C PHE A 240 -14.53 29.88 -9.46
N LEU A 241 -13.96 30.74 -10.31
CA LEU A 241 -14.70 31.47 -11.34
C LEU A 241 -14.82 30.59 -12.58
N LEU A 242 -16.05 30.34 -13.02
CA LEU A 242 -16.35 29.58 -14.22
C LEU A 242 -16.80 30.52 -15.35
N PRO A 243 -16.33 30.30 -16.59
CA PRO A 243 -16.76 31.07 -17.73
C PRO A 243 -18.24 30.82 -18.08
N PRO A 244 -18.88 31.73 -18.83
CA PRO A 244 -20.22 31.52 -19.35
C PRO A 244 -20.33 30.20 -20.12
N GLY A 245 -21.45 29.49 -19.91
CA GLY A 245 -21.74 28.23 -20.59
C GLY A 245 -21.01 27.00 -20.02
N ALA A 246 -20.28 27.13 -18.91
CA ALA A 246 -19.65 25.98 -18.25
C ALA A 246 -20.70 24.92 -17.85
N ALA A 247 -20.67 23.77 -18.52
CA ALA A 247 -21.59 22.66 -18.31
C ALA A 247 -20.88 21.37 -17.88
N ALA A 248 -19.69 21.10 -18.41
CA ALA A 248 -18.88 19.95 -18.04
C ALA A 248 -17.53 20.45 -17.52
N ILE A 249 -17.20 20.06 -16.29
CA ILE A 249 -15.97 20.46 -15.62
C ILE A 249 -15.24 19.24 -15.10
N ARG A 250 -13.94 19.40 -14.86
CA ARG A 250 -13.08 18.36 -14.31
C ARG A 250 -12.35 18.89 -13.09
N LEU A 251 -12.48 18.19 -11.96
CA LEU A 251 -11.78 18.46 -10.73
C LEU A 251 -10.52 17.61 -10.72
N SER A 252 -9.37 18.22 -10.45
CA SER A 252 -8.12 17.51 -10.24
C SER A 252 -7.54 17.84 -8.87
N SER A 253 -6.99 16.86 -8.18
CA SER A 253 -6.29 17.03 -6.92
C SER A 253 -5.13 16.05 -6.82
N ARG A 254 -4.26 16.27 -5.83
CA ARG A 254 -3.40 15.23 -5.29
C ARG A 254 -4.26 14.05 -4.84
N ILE A 255 -3.60 12.90 -4.76
CA ILE A 255 -4.18 11.65 -4.29
C ILE A 255 -3.44 11.13 -3.06
N CYS A 256 -4.16 10.41 -2.22
CA CYS A 256 -3.61 9.67 -1.11
C CYS A 256 -4.22 8.27 -1.08
N VAL A 257 -3.53 7.37 -0.37
CA VAL A 257 -4.14 6.17 0.17
C VAL A 257 -4.02 6.32 1.69
N PRO A 258 -5.13 6.54 2.43
CA PRO A 258 -5.05 6.84 3.86
C PRO A 258 -4.19 5.84 4.65
N ASN A 259 -4.29 4.56 4.29
CA ASN A 259 -3.52 3.47 4.90
C ASN A 259 -1.99 3.62 4.81
N GLU A 260 -1.47 4.36 3.82
CA GLU A 260 -0.03 4.61 3.64
C GLU A 260 0.55 5.57 4.68
N THR A 261 -0.30 6.41 5.28
CA THR A 261 0.13 7.43 6.25
C THR A 261 -0.46 7.20 7.65
N ASP A 262 -1.60 6.51 7.73
CA ASP A 262 -2.19 6.02 8.96
C ASP A 262 -2.75 4.59 8.77
N PRO A 263 -1.94 3.56 9.04
CA PRO A 263 -2.37 2.17 8.90
C PRO A 263 -3.36 1.76 10.01
N ARG A 264 -3.83 2.62 10.90
CA ARG A 264 -4.90 2.23 11.86
C ARG A 264 -6.28 2.33 11.23
N GLY A 265 -6.45 3.20 10.23
CA GLY A 265 -7.74 3.48 9.60
C GLY A 265 -8.25 2.38 8.66
N GLY A 266 -7.35 1.59 8.06
CA GLY A 266 -7.77 0.47 7.21
C GLY A 266 -8.18 0.84 5.78
N ASP A 267 -8.34 2.12 5.46
CA ASP A 267 -8.82 2.56 4.15
C ASP A 267 -7.70 2.56 3.10
N ALA A 268 -7.73 1.54 2.25
CA ALA A 268 -6.76 1.30 1.18
C ALA A 268 -7.18 1.90 -0.18
N ARG A 269 -8.24 2.71 -0.22
CA ARG A 269 -8.70 3.33 -1.47
C ARG A 269 -7.76 4.45 -1.91
N ARG A 270 -7.65 4.66 -3.22
CA ARG A 270 -6.99 5.83 -3.80
C ARG A 270 -7.99 6.99 -3.85
N LEU A 271 -7.78 7.99 -3.00
CA LEU A 271 -8.70 9.08 -2.74
C LEU A 271 -8.06 10.42 -3.13
N GLY A 272 -8.85 11.32 -3.72
CA GLY A 272 -8.51 12.72 -3.88
C GLY A 272 -9.06 13.52 -2.71
N VAL A 273 -10.11 14.30 -2.94
CA VAL A 273 -10.78 15.12 -1.92
C VAL A 273 -12.13 14.54 -1.52
N ALA A 274 -12.51 14.70 -0.25
CA ALA A 274 -13.85 14.42 0.25
C ALA A 274 -14.71 15.70 0.21
N LEU A 275 -15.61 15.80 -0.77
CA LEU A 275 -16.55 16.92 -0.86
C LEU A 275 -17.67 16.74 0.17
N ALA A 276 -17.90 17.75 1.01
CA ALA A 276 -19.04 17.81 1.94
C ALA A 276 -20.15 18.76 1.48
N ARG A 277 -19.81 19.70 0.58
CA ARG A 277 -20.79 20.62 -0.03
C ARG A 277 -20.28 21.11 -1.38
N VAL A 278 -21.21 21.26 -2.32
CA VAL A 278 -20.96 21.86 -3.64
C VAL A 278 -22.07 22.86 -3.93
N LEU A 279 -21.72 24.10 -4.25
CA LEU A 279 -22.65 25.10 -4.75
C LEU A 279 -22.23 25.57 -6.15
N HIS A 280 -23.20 25.73 -7.04
CA HIS A 280 -23.01 26.41 -8.32
C HIS A 280 -23.86 27.67 -8.36
N ASP A 281 -23.19 28.83 -8.30
CA ASP A 281 -23.83 30.16 -8.25
C ASP A 281 -24.86 30.23 -7.10
N GLY A 282 -24.42 29.84 -5.89
CA GLY A 282 -25.22 29.77 -4.66
C GLY A 282 -26.22 28.60 -4.57
N ALA A 283 -26.50 27.89 -5.66
CA ALA A 283 -27.42 26.75 -5.66
C ALA A 283 -26.72 25.46 -5.26
N ALA A 284 -27.24 24.75 -4.25
CA ALA A 284 -26.66 23.50 -3.78
C ALA A 284 -26.84 22.35 -4.77
N LEU A 285 -25.76 21.61 -5.02
CA LEU A 285 -25.79 20.35 -5.75
C LEU A 285 -25.78 19.18 -4.74
N PRO A 286 -26.85 18.37 -4.65
CA PRO A 286 -26.89 17.23 -3.73
C PRO A 286 -25.79 16.23 -4.06
N LEU A 287 -24.95 15.86 -3.09
CA LEU A 287 -23.79 14.98 -3.29
C LEU A 287 -24.15 13.56 -3.78
N ASP A 288 -25.36 13.10 -3.53
CA ASP A 288 -25.93 11.85 -4.07
C ASP A 288 -26.72 12.06 -5.37
N GLY A 289 -26.72 13.28 -5.91
CA GLY A 289 -27.36 13.65 -7.16
C GLY A 289 -26.57 13.26 -8.41
N PRO A 290 -27.15 13.54 -9.60
CA PRO A 290 -26.62 13.08 -10.88
C PRO A 290 -25.45 13.93 -11.42
N ALA A 291 -25.08 15.01 -10.74
CA ALA A 291 -24.00 15.91 -11.19
C ALA A 291 -22.62 15.23 -11.17
N PHE A 292 -22.44 14.20 -10.35
CA PHE A 292 -21.15 13.56 -10.05
C PHE A 292 -20.90 12.35 -10.95
N GLY A 293 -20.02 12.52 -11.94
CA GLY A 293 -19.72 11.52 -12.96
C GLY A 293 -18.50 10.64 -12.66
N ALA A 294 -17.76 10.28 -13.71
CA ALA A 294 -16.57 9.43 -13.59
C ALA A 294 -15.52 10.06 -12.65
N GLY A 295 -14.89 9.22 -11.83
CA GLY A 295 -13.90 9.67 -10.84
C GLY A 295 -14.47 10.09 -9.49
N PHE A 296 -15.79 10.02 -9.31
CA PHE A 296 -16.42 10.07 -7.99
C PHE A 296 -16.73 8.66 -7.48
N LEU A 297 -16.44 8.41 -6.22
CA LEU A 297 -16.88 7.22 -5.48
C LEU A 297 -18.36 7.37 -5.08
N ALA A 298 -18.96 6.30 -4.55
CA ALA A 298 -20.31 6.37 -4.00
C ALA A 298 -20.39 7.41 -2.87
N ALA A 299 -21.53 8.09 -2.75
CA ALA A 299 -21.75 9.01 -1.63
C ALA A 299 -21.81 8.21 -0.31
N GLU A 300 -21.13 8.72 0.70
CA GLU A 300 -21.03 8.13 2.03
C GLU A 300 -21.75 9.01 3.04
N ARG A 301 -22.24 8.40 4.12
CA ARG A 301 -23.07 9.06 5.12
C ARG A 301 -22.70 8.61 6.52
N ASP A 302 -22.74 9.54 7.46
CA ASP A 302 -22.74 9.27 8.90
C ASP A 302 -23.74 10.21 9.57
N GLY A 303 -24.82 9.63 10.08
CA GLY A 303 -25.98 10.38 10.57
C GLY A 303 -26.54 11.34 9.51
N ALA A 304 -26.54 12.63 9.82
CA ALA A 304 -26.99 13.70 8.92
C ALA A 304 -25.92 14.18 7.93
N SER A 305 -24.66 13.79 8.13
CA SER A 305 -23.54 14.20 7.28
C SER A 305 -23.49 13.32 6.04
N ILE A 306 -23.19 13.96 4.89
CA ILE A 306 -22.94 13.28 3.62
C ILE A 306 -21.65 13.84 3.03
N TRP A 307 -20.81 12.97 2.48
CA TRP A 307 -19.64 13.36 1.71
C TRP A 307 -19.50 12.49 0.47
N ARG A 308 -18.67 12.94 -0.47
CA ARG A 308 -18.33 12.17 -1.66
C ARG A 308 -16.86 12.34 -2.01
N TRP A 309 -16.16 11.21 -2.11
CA TRP A 309 -14.76 11.18 -2.47
C TRP A 309 -14.55 11.28 -3.98
N THR A 310 -13.55 12.05 -4.41
CA THR A 310 -12.96 11.94 -5.76
C THR A 310 -11.84 10.90 -5.77
N THR A 311 -11.42 10.46 -6.95
CA THR A 311 -10.23 9.62 -7.17
C THR A 311 -8.99 10.43 -7.54
N GLY A 312 -9.00 11.75 -7.28
CA GLY A 312 -7.98 12.71 -7.72
C GLY A 312 -8.22 13.33 -9.09
N ASP A 313 -9.12 12.75 -9.86
CA ASP A 313 -9.54 13.26 -11.15
C ASP A 313 -11.01 12.88 -11.38
N ALA A 314 -11.90 13.88 -11.44
CA ALA A 314 -13.34 13.68 -11.36
C ALA A 314 -14.10 14.60 -12.33
N ALA A 315 -15.04 14.03 -13.07
CA ALA A 315 -15.92 14.77 -13.98
C ALA A 315 -17.23 15.16 -13.29
N MET A 316 -17.62 16.44 -13.41
CA MET A 316 -18.86 16.96 -12.84
C MET A 316 -19.65 17.73 -13.90
N THR A 317 -20.98 17.61 -13.85
CA THR A 317 -21.91 18.31 -14.75
C THR A 317 -22.64 19.42 -14.00
N LEU A 318 -22.73 20.58 -14.64
CA LEU A 318 -23.36 21.80 -14.13
C LEU A 318 -24.46 22.26 -15.10
N THR A 319 -25.42 23.03 -14.59
CA THR A 319 -26.41 23.70 -15.43
C THR A 319 -25.77 24.97 -16.02
N PRO A 320 -25.53 25.05 -17.34
CA PRO A 320 -24.84 26.18 -17.93
C PRO A 320 -25.62 27.48 -17.76
N ARG A 321 -24.90 28.60 -17.57
CA ARG A 321 -25.46 29.94 -17.46
C ARG A 321 -24.83 30.88 -18.47
N ALA A 322 -25.55 31.92 -18.89
CA ALA A 322 -25.10 32.87 -19.92
C ALA A 322 -24.07 33.91 -19.43
N PHE A 323 -23.70 33.85 -18.14
CA PHE A 323 -22.78 34.77 -17.47
C PHE A 323 -21.77 33.96 -16.64
N GLU A 324 -20.72 34.62 -16.16
CA GLU A 324 -19.72 34.02 -15.28
C GLU A 324 -20.37 33.57 -13.97
N THR A 325 -19.99 32.38 -13.48
CA THR A 325 -20.58 31.81 -12.27
C THR A 325 -19.51 31.39 -11.30
N THR A 326 -19.85 31.28 -10.02
CA THR A 326 -18.96 30.69 -9.02
C THR A 326 -19.25 29.21 -8.84
N LEU A 327 -18.20 28.42 -8.66
CA LEU A 327 -18.28 27.07 -8.11
C LEU A 327 -17.63 27.06 -6.73
N GLU A 328 -18.41 26.76 -5.71
CA GLU A 328 -17.93 26.66 -4.34
C GLU A 328 -17.89 25.19 -3.93
N LEU A 329 -16.73 24.75 -3.47
CA LEU A 329 -16.47 23.39 -3.01
C LEU A 329 -16.03 23.43 -1.56
N HIS A 330 -16.75 22.74 -0.68
CA HIS A 330 -16.29 22.50 0.68
C HIS A 330 -15.70 21.09 0.77
N VAL A 331 -14.42 21.02 1.12
CA VAL A 331 -13.66 19.78 1.31
C VAL A 331 -13.45 19.54 2.80
N HIS A 332 -13.65 18.30 3.26
CA HIS A 332 -13.26 17.94 4.63
C HIS A 332 -11.75 18.09 4.83
N THR A 333 -11.36 18.97 5.75
CA THR A 333 -9.96 19.19 6.12
C THR A 333 -9.49 18.13 7.11
N GLY A 334 -8.20 17.77 7.04
CA GLY A 334 -7.57 16.82 7.96
C GLY A 334 -7.84 15.33 7.68
N TRP A 335 -8.78 14.98 6.80
CA TRP A 335 -9.08 13.59 6.45
C TRP A 335 -8.06 12.98 5.48
N SER A 336 -7.38 13.83 4.71
CA SER A 336 -6.40 13.42 3.69
C SER A 336 -5.03 14.00 3.97
N ARG A 337 -4.00 13.20 3.71
CA ARG A 337 -2.59 13.59 3.75
C ARG A 337 -1.94 13.12 2.45
N TYR A 338 -1.37 14.06 1.72
CA TYR A 338 -0.78 13.82 0.39
C TYR A 338 0.73 13.81 0.49
N TRP A 339 1.37 12.87 -0.19
CA TRP A 339 2.81 12.87 -0.34
C TRP A 339 3.26 14.00 -1.28
N LEU A 340 4.28 14.72 -0.86
CA LEU A 340 5.10 15.58 -1.71
C LEU A 340 6.40 14.83 -1.98
N ALA A 341 6.74 14.69 -3.26
CA ALA A 341 8.03 14.18 -3.66
C ALA A 341 9.14 15.07 -3.07
N PRO A 342 10.33 14.52 -2.77
CA PRO A 342 11.47 15.31 -2.34
C PRO A 342 11.74 16.42 -3.37
N GLY A 343 12.08 17.62 -2.88
CA GLY A 343 12.50 18.69 -3.78
C GLY A 343 13.74 18.29 -4.59
N PRO A 344 14.03 18.98 -5.71
CA PRO A 344 15.15 18.65 -6.60
C PRO A 344 16.53 18.62 -5.91
N ASP A 345 16.67 19.20 -4.71
CA ASP A 345 17.92 19.22 -3.93
C ASP A 345 18.18 17.96 -3.08
N ALA A 346 17.19 17.05 -2.95
CA ALA A 346 17.33 15.85 -2.11
C ALA A 346 18.13 14.71 -2.80
N GLU A 347 18.16 14.67 -4.13
CA GLU A 347 18.90 13.65 -4.89
C GLU A 347 20.42 13.76 -4.71
N ILE A 348 20.93 14.94 -4.32
CA ILE A 348 22.38 15.19 -4.19
C ILE A 348 22.93 14.59 -2.88
N SER A 349 22.11 14.42 -1.83
CA SER A 349 22.58 13.89 -0.55
C SER A 349 22.63 12.35 -0.49
N ALA A 350 21.81 11.65 -1.29
CA ALA A 350 21.76 10.18 -1.29
C ALA A 350 22.92 9.52 -2.08
N ALA A 351 23.60 10.28 -2.95
CA ALA A 351 24.75 9.78 -3.71
C ALA A 351 26.11 10.00 -3.00
N ALA A 352 26.12 10.62 -1.82
CA ALA A 352 27.34 11.06 -1.12
C ALA A 352 27.52 10.44 0.28
N SER A 353 26.74 9.41 0.65
CA SER A 353 26.84 8.72 1.95
C SER A 353 27.14 7.24 1.77
#